data_AF-A0A9J6GSS2-F1
#
_entry.id   AF-A0A9J6GSS2-F1
#
_cell.length_a   1.000
_cell.length_b   1.000
_cell.length_c   1.000
_cell.angle_alpha   90.00
_cell.angle_beta   90.00
_cell.angle_gamma   90.00
#
_symmetry.space_group_name_H-M   'P 1'
#
loop_
_entity.id
_entity.type
_entity.pdbx_description
1 polymer ?
#
loop_
_entity_poly.entity_id
_entity_poly.type
_entity_poly.pdbx_seq_one_letter_code
_entity_poly.pdbx_strand_id
1 'polypeptide(L)'
;MLEISHSKSSIMYARELLRQLFEPGELAGTPITGKKSNAHREKAAKPQLDPIRVNAVVKYTCKKFGLLKEGPVRASLSSMLNKEKAAPPMDK
;
A
#
# COMPACT_ATOMS: atom_id res chain seq x y z
N MET A 1 -17.87 3.76 -9.89
CA MET A 1 -17.36 4.97 -9.22
C MET A 1 -16.73 4.50 -7.91
N LEU A 2 -15.51 4.92 -7.56
CA LEU A 2 -14.88 4.50 -6.30
C LEU A 2 -15.55 5.26 -5.15
N GLU A 3 -16.40 4.58 -4.39
CA GLU A 3 -17.03 5.11 -3.18
C GLU A 3 -16.01 5.05 -2.04
N ILE A 4 -15.29 6.15 -1.82
CA ILE A 4 -14.39 6.26 -0.68
C ILE A 4 -15.14 7.02 0.41
N SER A 5 -15.40 6.32 1.52
CA SER A 5 -15.97 6.87 2.75
C SER A 5 -15.32 8.22 3.09
N HIS A 6 -16.07 9.19 3.62
CA HIS A 6 -15.58 10.54 3.95
C HIS A 6 -14.35 10.48 4.89
N SER A 7 -13.15 10.34 4.31
CA SER A 7 -11.96 9.99 5.08
C SER A 7 -11.47 11.23 5.79
N LYS A 8 -11.39 11.17 7.12
CA LYS A 8 -11.00 12.32 7.97
C LYS A 8 -9.55 12.80 7.72
N SER A 9 -8.72 12.02 7.03
CA SER A 9 -7.34 12.40 6.69
C SER A 9 -6.90 11.83 5.35
N SER A 10 -5.95 12.51 4.72
CA SER A 10 -5.27 12.06 3.48
C SER A 10 -4.66 10.66 3.61
N ILE A 11 -4.20 10.30 4.81
CA ILE A 11 -3.63 9.00 5.10
C ILE A 11 -4.68 7.89 5.07
N MET A 12 -5.83 8.11 5.71
CA MET A 12 -6.93 7.14 5.67
C MET A 12 -7.45 6.97 4.24
N TYR A 13 -7.58 8.09 3.53
CA TYR A 13 -8.00 8.09 2.12
C TYR A 13 -7.06 7.26 1.25
N ALA A 14 -5.75 7.46 1.36
CA ALA A 14 -4.76 6.70 0.58
C ALA A 14 -4.83 5.20 0.85
N ARG A 15 -5.01 4.81 2.11
CA ARG A 15 -5.12 3.40 2.51
C ARG A 15 -6.36 2.73 1.96
N GLU A 16 -7.50 3.43 2.01
CA GLU A 16 -8.77 2.93 1.49
C GLU A 16 -8.75 2.83 -0.04
N LEU A 17 -8.20 3.84 -0.71
CA LEU A 17 -8.00 3.82 -2.15
C LEU A 17 -7.06 2.67 -2.58
N LEU A 18 -5.99 2.40 -1.82
CA LEU A 18 -5.12 1.25 -2.08
C LEU A 18 -5.89 -0.08 -1.97
N ARG A 19 -6.77 -0.23 -0.98
CA ARG A 19 -7.59 -1.44 -0.81
C ARG A 19 -8.64 -1.64 -1.89
N GLN A 20 -9.09 -0.58 -2.56
CA GLN A 20 -10.02 -0.68 -3.68
C GLN A 20 -9.32 -0.94 -5.02
N LEU A 21 -8.03 -0.62 -5.15
CA LEU A 21 -7.25 -0.76 -6.39
C LEU A 21 -6.48 -2.09 -6.51
N PHE A 22 -6.32 -2.78 -5.40
CA PHE A 22 -5.59 -4.04 -5.32
C PHE A 22 -6.47 -5.07 -4.63
N GLU A 23 -6.42 -6.30 -5.12
CA GLU A 23 -7.14 -7.39 -4.47
C GLU A 23 -6.54 -7.66 -3.09
N PRO A 24 -7.32 -8.14 -2.10
CA PRO A 24 -6.82 -8.48 -0.78
C PRO A 24 -5.62 -9.45 -0.82
N GLY A 25 -5.63 -10.39 -1.77
CA GLY A 25 -4.52 -11.33 -1.99
C GLY A 25 -3.25 -10.68 -2.57
N GLU A 26 -3.39 -9.58 -3.33
CA GLU A 26 -2.24 -8.81 -3.81
C GLU A 26 -1.61 -7.96 -2.71
N LEU A 27 -2.40 -7.46 -1.76
CA LEU A 27 -1.94 -6.64 -0.64
C LEU A 27 -1.26 -7.48 0.45
N ALA A 28 -1.74 -8.71 0.63
CA ALA A 28 -1.31 -9.64 1.65
C ALA A 28 0.13 -10.11 1.41
N GLY A 29 1.08 -9.52 2.14
CA GLY A 29 2.47 -9.95 2.11
C GLY A 29 3.30 -9.40 0.96
N THR A 30 2.78 -8.47 0.16
CA THR A 30 3.48 -7.81 -0.96
C THR A 30 3.95 -6.42 -0.53
N PRO A 31 5.26 -6.16 -0.42
CA PRO A 31 5.76 -4.87 0.02
C PRO A 31 5.58 -3.77 -1.05
N ILE A 32 5.49 -2.52 -0.59
CA ILE A 32 5.45 -1.33 -1.46
C ILE A 32 6.74 -1.15 -2.27
N THR A 33 7.86 -1.65 -1.74
CA THR A 33 9.16 -1.66 -2.39
C THR A 33 9.67 -3.09 -2.39
N GLY A 34 10.10 -3.61 -3.53
CA GLY A 34 10.75 -4.92 -3.63
C GLY A 34 12.15 -4.96 -3.00
N LYS A 35 12.54 -3.91 -2.27
CA LYS A 35 13.82 -3.81 -1.59
C LYS A 35 13.84 -4.79 -0.42
N LYS A 36 14.80 -5.72 -0.42
CA LYS A 36 15.13 -6.55 0.74
C LYS A 36 15.40 -5.64 1.93
N SER A 37 14.71 -5.87 3.04
CA SER A 37 15.08 -5.24 4.30
C SER A 37 16.42 -5.85 4.74
N ASN A 38 17.42 -5.01 5.04
CA ASN A 38 18.74 -5.48 5.47
C ASN A 38 18.66 -6.35 6.75
N ALA A 39 17.60 -6.21 7.54
CA ALA A 39 17.32 -7.00 8.74
C ALA A 39 16.77 -8.43 8.45
N HIS A 40 16.34 -8.72 7.23
CA HIS A 40 15.79 -10.04 6.82
C HIS A 40 16.44 -10.53 5.53
N ARG A 41 17.76 -10.58 5.54
CA ARG A 41 18.60 -10.92 4.37
C ARG A 41 18.38 -12.35 3.85
N GLU A 42 17.87 -13.24 4.70
CA GLU A 42 17.62 -14.67 4.39
C GLU A 42 16.24 -14.96 3.79
N LYS A 43 15.31 -14.00 3.77
CA LYS A 43 13.98 -14.22 3.19
C LYS A 43 13.97 -13.88 1.69
N ALA A 44 13.36 -14.74 0.88
CA ALA A 44 13.16 -14.50 -0.55
C ALA A 44 12.44 -13.17 -0.78
N ALA A 45 12.86 -12.41 -1.79
CA ALA A 45 12.24 -11.13 -2.12
C ALA A 45 10.80 -11.38 -2.57
N LYS A 46 9.85 -10.83 -1.82
CA LYS A 46 8.43 -10.85 -2.19
C LYS A 46 8.25 -10.02 -3.46
N PRO A 47 7.35 -10.42 -4.39
CA PRO A 47 7.00 -9.58 -5.53
C PRO A 47 6.59 -8.20 -5.02
N GLN A 48 6.93 -7.14 -5.74
CA GLN A 48 6.54 -5.78 -5.34
C GLN A 48 5.11 -5.51 -5.82
N LEU A 49 4.33 -4.73 -5.06
CA LEU A 49 3.09 -4.15 -5.57
C LEU A 49 3.39 -3.30 -6.81
N ASP A 50 2.48 -3.33 -7.77
CA ASP A 50 2.62 -2.59 -9.03
C ASP A 50 2.99 -1.12 -8.75
N PRO A 51 4.22 -0.69 -9.08
CA PRO A 51 4.72 0.63 -8.74
C PRO A 51 3.92 1.74 -9.43
N ILE A 52 3.33 1.47 -10.60
CA ILE A 52 2.52 2.43 -11.34
C ILE A 52 1.23 2.69 -10.58
N ARG A 53 0.53 1.61 -10.19
CA ARG A 53 -0.71 1.68 -9.40
C ARG A 53 -0.48 2.35 -8.04
N VAL A 54 0.59 1.99 -7.33
CA VAL A 54 0.96 2.64 -6.05
C VAL A 54 1.25 4.13 -6.24
N ASN A 55 2.04 4.51 -7.24
CA ASN A 55 2.34 5.91 -7.51
C ASN A 55 1.08 6.71 -7.88
N ALA A 56 0.13 6.11 -8.59
CA ALA A 56 -1.14 6.73 -8.90
C ALA A 56 -1.95 7.04 -7.62
N VAL A 57 -2.03 6.11 -6.67
CA VAL A 57 -2.68 6.34 -5.36
C VAL A 57 -2.05 7.50 -4.61
N VAL A 58 -0.72 7.54 -4.54
CA VAL A 58 0.03 8.59 -3.84
C VAL A 58 -0.22 9.95 -4.49
N LYS A 59 -0.02 10.06 -5.81
CA LYS A 59 -0.20 11.32 -6.54
C LYS A 59 -1.64 11.82 -6.48
N TYR A 60 -2.61 10.92 -6.65
CA TYR A 60 -4.02 11.26 -6.58
C TYR A 60 -4.41 11.75 -5.18
N THR A 61 -3.95 11.08 -4.13
CA THR A 61 -4.17 11.52 -2.74
C THR A 61 -3.52 12.89 -2.49
N CYS A 62 -2.26 13.07 -2.88
CA CYS A 62 -1.57 14.35 -2.69
C CYS A 62 -2.28 15.50 -3.41
N LYS A 63 -2.72 15.28 -4.65
CA LYS A 63 -3.50 16.26 -5.41
C LYS A 63 -4.83 16.58 -4.73
N LYS A 64 -5.57 15.56 -4.25
CA LYS A 64 -6.88 15.74 -3.60
C LYS A 64 -6.80 16.54 -2.29
N PHE A 65 -5.72 16.38 -1.54
CA PHE A 65 -5.54 17.02 -0.22
C PHE A 65 -4.54 18.19 -0.23
N GLY A 66 -4.05 18.62 -1.41
CA GLY A 66 -3.08 19.71 -1.52
C GLY A 66 -1.72 19.43 -0.83
N LEU A 67 -1.31 18.17 -0.75
CA LEU A 67 -0.05 17.80 -0.09
C LEU A 67 1.16 18.07 -0.99
N LEU A 68 2.14 18.81 -0.48
CA LEU A 68 3.38 19.11 -1.19
C LEU A 68 4.41 17.97 -1.16
N LYS A 69 4.29 17.04 -0.20
CA LYS A 69 5.24 15.94 0.00
C LYS A 69 4.54 14.60 -0.02
N GLU A 70 5.02 13.69 -0.86
CA GLU A 70 4.52 12.32 -0.97
C GLU A 70 5.00 11.40 0.17
N GLY A 71 6.11 11.77 0.82
CA GLY A 71 6.80 10.93 1.83
C GLY A 71 5.90 10.38 2.93
N PRO A 72 5.08 11.21 3.61
CA PRO A 72 4.17 10.74 4.65
C PRO A 72 3.12 9.74 4.16
N VAL A 73 2.59 9.94 2.94
CA VAL A 73 1.62 9.03 2.33
C VAL A 73 2.28 7.68 2.04
N ARG A 74 3.46 7.70 1.39
CA ARG A 74 4.23 6.48 1.09
C ARG A 74 4.63 5.71 2.35
N ALA A 75 5.11 6.41 3.38
CA ALA A 75 5.49 5.80 4.66
C ALA A 75 4.28 5.11 5.34
N SER A 76 3.12 5.76 5.30
CA SER A 76 1.90 5.20 5.88
C SER A 76 1.39 3.98 5.14
N LEU A 77 1.42 4.00 3.80
CA LEU A 77 1.04 2.85 2.98
C LEU A 77 2.00 1.67 3.22
N SER A 78 3.31 1.93 3.29
CA SER A 78 4.32 0.91 3.61
C SER A 78 4.08 0.28 4.98
N SER A 79 3.79 1.10 6.00
CA SER A 79 3.43 0.62 7.34
C SER A 79 2.16 -0.23 7.33
N MET A 80 1.15 0.15 6.54
CA MET A 80 -0.08 -0.62 6.39
C MET A 80 0.19 -2.02 5.80
N LEU A 81 0.94 -2.10 4.70
CA LEU A 81 1.25 -3.37 4.04
C LEU A 81 2.09 -4.30 4.91
N ASN A 82 2.96 -3.75 5.75
CA ASN A 82 3.71 -4.55 6.73
C ASN A 82 2.81 -5.14 7.84
N LYS A 83 1.65 -4.52 8.10
CA LYS A 83 0.66 -4.98 9.09
C LYS A 83 -0.38 -5.94 8.50
N GLU A 84 -0.66 -5.83 7.20
CA GLU A 84 -1.47 -6.80 6.47
C GLU A 84 -0.70 -8.14 6.46
N LYS A 85 -1.06 -9.03 7.38
CA LYS A 85 -0.50 -10.38 7.43
C LYS A 85 -0.86 -11.08 6.12
N ALA A 86 0.10 -11.79 5.53
CA ALA A 86 -0.22 -12.75 4.49
C ALA A 86 -1.34 -13.64 5.02
N ALA A 87 -2.48 -13.73 4.31
CA ALA A 87 -3.53 -14.66 4.68
C ALA A 87 -2.90 -16.05 4.85
N PRO A 88 -3.31 -16.85 5.87
CA PRO A 88 -2.85 -18.23 5.96
C PRO A 88 -3.13 -18.92 4.61
N PRO A 89 -2.23 -19.79 4.12
CA PRO A 89 -2.49 -20.54 2.90
C PRO A 89 -3.82 -21.27 3.10
N MET A 90 -4.82 -20.95 2.29
CA MET A 90 -6.01 -21.79 2.19
C MET A 90 -5.56 -23.05 1.45
N ASP A 91 -5.24 -24.09 2.22
CA ASP A 91 -5.12 -25.45 1.73
C ASP A 91 -6.40 -25.79 0.94
N LYS A 92 -6.23 -26.16 -0.32
CA LYS A 92 -7.28 -26.80 -1.14
C LYS A 92 -6.99 -28.29 -1.21
#